data_AF-Q9MXN4-F1
#
_entry.id   AF-Q9MXN4-F1
#
_cell.length_a   1.000
_cell.length_b   1.000
_cell.length_c   1.000
_cell.angle_alpha   90.00
_cell.angle_beta   90.00
_cell.angle_gamma   90.00
#
_symmetry.space_group_name_H-M   'P 1'
#
loop_
_entity.id
_entity.type
_entity.pdbx_description
1 polymer ?
#
loop_
_entity_poly.entity_id
_entity_poly.type
_entity_poly.pdbx_seq_one_letter_code
_entity_poly.pdbx_strand_id
1 'polypeptide(L)'
;LEQFKSECHFFNGTERVRYLQRYFYNQEEYVRFDSDVGEFRAVTELGRRSAEYFNSQKDFLERRRAQVDNYCRHNYGVVESF
;
A
#
# COMPACT_ATOMS: atom_id res chain seq x y z
N LEU A 1 -18.42 -7.97 -4.35
CA LEU A 1 -17.58 -7.34 -5.39
C LEU A 1 -16.27 -6.91 -4.72
N GLU A 2 -15.13 -7.48 -5.11
CA GLU A 2 -13.81 -7.16 -4.52
C GLU A 2 -13.12 -6.05 -5.33
N GLN A 3 -12.50 -5.10 -4.64
CA GLN A 3 -11.73 -4.01 -5.25
C GLN A 3 -10.42 -3.83 -4.49
N PHE A 4 -9.38 -3.37 -5.18
CA PHE A 4 -8.14 -2.95 -4.54
C PHE A 4 -7.67 -1.62 -5.13
N LYS A 5 -6.97 -0.83 -4.31
CA LYS A 5 -6.34 0.42 -4.73
C LYS A 5 -4.89 0.44 -4.30
N SER A 6 -4.04 0.87 -5.23
CA SER A 6 -2.63 1.20 -4.97
C SER A 6 -2.51 2.71 -5.12
N GLU A 7 -2.26 3.40 -4.02
CA GLU A 7 -2.26 4.86 -3.97
C GLU A 7 -0.87 5.36 -3.56
N CYS A 8 -0.44 6.46 -4.17
CA CYS A 8 0.78 7.19 -3.81
C CYS A 8 0.40 8.62 -3.46
N HIS A 9 0.73 9.03 -2.23
CA HIS A 9 0.48 10.37 -1.71
C HIS A 9 1.82 11.10 -1.63
N PHE A 10 1.95 12.20 -2.36
CA PHE A 10 3.19 12.97 -2.51
C PHE A 10 3.08 14.30 -1.78
N PHE A 11 4.12 14.67 -1.03
CA PHE A 11 4.20 15.94 -0.32
C PHE A 11 5.52 16.62 -0.67
N ASN A 12 5.44 17.88 -1.12
CA ASN A 12 6.58 18.67 -1.61
C ASN A 12 7.39 17.89 -2.67
N GLY A 13 6.74 17.52 -3.77
CA GLY A 13 7.33 16.62 -4.77
C GLY A 13 7.52 15.22 -4.18
N THR A 14 8.76 14.71 -4.19
CA THR A 14 9.10 13.36 -3.68
C THR A 14 9.82 13.37 -2.34
N GLU A 15 9.88 14.53 -1.66
CA GLU A 15 10.51 14.69 -0.33
C GLU A 15 9.90 13.70 0.67
N ARG A 16 8.56 13.70 0.78
CA ARG A 16 7.82 12.68 1.52
C ARG A 16 6.81 12.00 0.62
N VAL A 17 6.87 10.68 0.57
CA VAL A 17 5.99 9.84 -0.23
C VAL A 17 5.39 8.76 0.66
N ARG A 18 4.07 8.60 0.61
CA ARG A 18 3.34 7.55 1.32
C ARG A 18 2.65 6.63 0.33
N TYR A 19 2.90 5.34 0.45
CA TYR A 19 2.28 4.30 -0.35
C TYR A 19 1.20 3.59 0.46
N LEU A 20 0.01 3.43 -0.13
CA LEU A 20 -1.10 2.67 0.43
C LEU A 20 -1.49 1.55 -0.53
N GLN A 21 -1.59 0.32 -0.01
CA GLN A 21 -2.28 -0.78 -0.69
C GLN A 21 -3.54 -1.11 0.11
N ARG A 22 -4.71 -0.86 -0.47
CA ARG A 22 -6.01 -0.97 0.21
C ARG A 22 -6.89 -2.00 -0.49
N TYR A 23 -7.56 -2.84 0.29
CA TYR A 23 -8.47 -3.86 -0.21
C TYR A 23 -9.87 -3.64 0.34
N PHE A 24 -10.85 -3.75 -0.54
CA PHE A 24 -12.25 -3.44 -0.26
C PHE A 24 -13.14 -4.62 -0.63
N TYR A 25 -14.11 -4.90 0.23
CA TYR A 25 -15.18 -5.84 -0.04
C TYR A 25 -16.51 -5.08 0.07
N ASN A 26 -17.28 -5.06 -1.02
CA ASN A 26 -18.54 -4.29 -1.08
C ASN A 26 -18.38 -2.82 -0.66
N GLN A 27 -17.31 -2.17 -1.16
CA GLN A 27 -16.93 -0.78 -0.87
C GLN A 27 -16.41 -0.51 0.55
N GLU A 28 -16.45 -1.48 1.46
CA GLU A 28 -15.86 -1.38 2.78
C GLU A 28 -14.39 -1.83 2.75
N GLU A 29 -13.48 -0.96 3.20
CA GLU A 29 -12.06 -1.31 3.33
C GLU A 29 -11.87 -2.32 4.46
N TYR A 30 -11.28 -3.48 4.17
CA TYR A 30 -11.12 -4.52 5.18
C TYR A 30 -9.66 -4.74 5.60
N VAL A 31 -8.69 -4.51 4.71
CA VAL A 31 -7.26 -4.60 5.04
C VAL A 31 -6.44 -3.58 4.25
N ARG A 32 -5.39 -3.04 4.88
CA ARG A 32 -4.52 -2.02 4.32
C ARG A 32 -3.06 -2.26 4.67
N PHE A 33 -2.17 -2.11 3.69
CA PHE A 33 -0.77 -1.79 3.93
C PHE A 33 -0.57 -0.28 3.85
N ASP A 34 0.19 0.26 4.79
CA ASP A 34 0.56 1.67 4.85
C ASP A 34 2.07 1.77 5.02
N SER A 35 2.78 2.45 4.12
CA SER A 35 4.23 2.57 4.18
C SER A 35 4.73 3.26 5.45
N ASP A 36 3.92 4.16 6.03
CA ASP A 36 4.29 4.84 7.29
C ASP A 36 4.24 3.87 8.48
N VAL A 37 3.50 2.76 8.36
CA VAL A 37 3.40 1.69 9.37
C VAL A 37 4.34 0.52 9.03
N GLY A 38 4.50 0.22 7.75
CA GLY A 38 5.38 -0.83 7.25
C GLY A 38 4.79 -2.25 7.29
N GLU A 39 3.49 -2.42 7.52
CA GLU A 39 2.82 -3.72 7.52
C GLU A 39 1.33 -3.64 7.20
N PHE A 40 0.71 -4.79 6.94
CA PHE A 40 -0.73 -4.90 6.75
C PHE A 40 -1.45 -4.82 8.08
N ARG A 41 -2.50 -4.00 8.15
CA ARG A 41 -3.42 -3.89 9.27
C ARG A 41 -4.84 -4.14 8.80
N ALA A 42 -5.56 -4.93 9.56
CA ALA A 42 -7.00 -5.09 9.40
C ALA A 42 -7.68 -3.76 9.74
N VAL A 43 -8.53 -3.28 8.83
CA VAL A 43 -9.36 -2.08 9.04
C VAL A 43 -10.69 -2.49 9.69
N THR A 44 -11.16 -3.70 9.34
CA THR A 44 -12.34 -4.34 9.92
C THR A 44 -11.99 -5.76 10.35
N GLU A 45 -12.88 -6.38 11.13
CA GLU A 45 -12.69 -7.75 11.61
C GLU A 45 -12.43 -8.77 10.49
N LEU A 46 -13.09 -8.58 9.34
CA LEU A 46 -12.95 -9.42 8.16
C LEU A 46 -11.49 -9.52 7.69
N GLY A 47 -10.72 -8.44 7.81
CA GLY A 47 -9.34 -8.40 7.33
C GLY A 47 -8.29 -8.98 8.26
N ARG A 48 -8.65 -9.43 9.48
CA ARG A 48 -7.66 -9.93 10.45
C ARG A 48 -6.82 -11.07 9.90
N ARG A 49 -7.47 -12.11 9.36
CA ARG A 49 -6.77 -13.27 8.78
C ARG A 49 -5.91 -12.88 7.58
N SER A 50 -6.39 -11.96 6.74
CA SER A 50 -5.63 -11.48 5.58
C SER A 50 -4.39 -10.69 6.01
N ALA A 51 -4.51 -9.82 7.01
CA ALA A 51 -3.38 -9.06 7.54
C ALA A 51 -2.30 -9.99 8.13
N GLU A 52 -2.71 -10.96 8.97
CA GLU A 52 -1.80 -11.97 9.53
C GLU A 52 -1.09 -12.77 8.44
N TYR A 53 -1.85 -13.26 7.45
CA TYR A 53 -1.30 -14.03 6.34
C TYR A 53 -0.31 -13.22 5.50
N PHE A 54 -0.64 -11.97 5.14
CA PHE A 54 0.25 -11.11 4.37
C PHE A 54 1.51 -10.75 5.14
N ASN A 55 1.41 -10.46 6.45
CA ASN A 55 2.56 -10.14 7.28
C ASN A 55 3.47 -11.35 7.55
N SER A 56 2.92 -12.57 7.52
CA SER A 56 3.72 -13.80 7.66
C SER A 56 4.62 -14.08 6.45
N GLN A 57 4.28 -13.53 5.27
CA GLN A 57 5.04 -13.72 4.03
C GLN A 57 6.09 -12.63 3.87
N LYS A 58 7.29 -12.87 4.43
CA LYS A 58 8.39 -11.88 4.47
C LYS A 58 8.70 -11.25 3.11
N ASP A 59 8.88 -12.04 2.07
CA ASP A 59 9.21 -11.52 0.74
C ASP A 59 8.10 -10.63 0.17
N PHE A 60 6.84 -10.97 0.43
CA PHE A 60 5.70 -10.17 0.01
C PHE A 60 5.65 -8.85 0.79
N LEU A 61 5.88 -8.89 2.09
CA LEU A 61 5.90 -7.71 2.95
C LEU A 61 7.04 -6.74 2.57
N GLU A 62 8.25 -7.24 2.34
CA GLU A 62 9.39 -6.42 1.89
C GLU A 62 9.12 -5.80 0.51
N ARG A 63 8.52 -6.55 -0.42
CA ARG A 63 8.12 -6.01 -1.73
C ARG A 63 7.13 -4.86 -1.60
N ARG A 64 6.24 -4.88 -0.59
CA ARG A 64 5.29 -3.79 -0.31
C ARG A 64 5.97 -2.58 0.31
N ARG A 65 6.91 -2.79 1.24
CA ARG A 65 7.75 -1.71 1.81
C ARG A 65 8.54 -0.98 0.72
N ALA A 66 9.07 -1.72 -0.26
CA ALA A 66 9.83 -1.16 -1.36
C ALA A 66 8.99 -0.38 -2.41
N GLN A 67 7.65 -0.43 -2.37
CA GLN A 67 6.79 0.25 -3.36
C GLN A 67 6.88 1.79 -3.26
N VAL A 68 7.31 2.33 -2.13
CA VAL A 68 7.52 3.78 -2.00
C VAL A 68 8.51 4.27 -3.06
N ASP A 69 9.62 3.55 -3.24
CA ASP A 69 10.65 3.89 -4.22
C ASP A 69 10.34 3.30 -5.60
N ASN A 70 10.12 1.99 -5.65
CA ASN A 70 10.05 1.23 -6.90
C ASN A 70 8.80 1.52 -7.73
N TYR A 71 7.74 2.05 -7.09
CA TYR A 71 6.49 2.36 -7.75
C TYR A 71 6.16 3.85 -7.65
N CYS A 72 6.05 4.39 -6.44
CA CYS A 72 5.61 5.78 -6.29
C CYS A 72 6.65 6.78 -6.83
N ARG A 73 7.88 6.79 -6.30
CA ARG A 73 8.92 7.73 -6.78
C ARG A 73 9.32 7.47 -8.23
N HIS A 74 9.44 6.20 -8.61
CA HIS A 74 9.73 5.82 -10.00
C HIS A 74 8.70 6.42 -10.97
N ASN A 75 7.40 6.17 -10.74
CA ASN A 75 6.36 6.66 -11.64
C ASN A 75 6.22 8.18 -11.60
N TYR A 76 6.43 8.82 -10.45
CA TYR A 76 6.44 10.29 -10.37
C TYR A 76 7.51 10.87 -11.30
N GLY A 77 8.74 10.34 -11.25
CA GLY A 77 9.81 10.77 -12.14
C GLY A 77 9.51 10.51 -13.61
N VAL A 78 8.88 9.39 -13.95
CA VAL A 78 8.46 9.10 -15.33
C VAL A 78 7.43 10.11 -15.82
N VAL A 79 6.40 10.43 -15.03
CA VAL A 79 5.31 11.33 -15.43
C VAL A 79 5.77 12.78 -15.54
N GLU A 80 6.55 13.28 -14.57
CA GLU A 80 7.06 14.66 -14.58
C GLU A 80 8.13 14.90 -15.66
N SER A 81 8.68 13.84 -16.27
CA SER A 81 9.66 13.96 -17.36
C SER A 81 9.01 14.23 -18.73
N PHE A 82 7.68 14.31 -18.82
CA PHE A 82 6.92 14.66 -20.02
C PHE A 82 6.40 16.09 -19.95
#